data_AF-A0A496Y097-F1
#
_entry.id   AF-A0A496Y097-F1
#
_cell.length_a   1.000
_cell.length_b   1.000
_cell.length_c   1.000
_cell.angle_alpha   90.00
_cell.angle_beta   90.00
_cell.angle_gamma   90.00
#
_symmetry.space_group_name_H-M   'P 1'
#
loop_
_entity.id
_entity.type
_entity.pdbx_description
1 polymer ?
#
loop_
_entity_poly.entity_id
_entity_poly.type
_entity_poly.pdbx_seq_one_letter_code
_entity_poly.pdbx_strand_id
1 'polypeptide(L)'
;MVTPSRSFLQCLVLALVASTVWASSVGAAPAAVPGDRLSLSGAINNPQGKGVKEVEVEVLVNGQPVLQEGEEAVATGSQGTFVAEVALPAGTLPGSEVAVKAHKPCWRSIAPTPVKLIEVGTDQEGNRLYQAHQQFTLYRQVTPAFWLATLTLLLVYGIIAAELMHRTLAALLGAALILFISYTAGTFDKSYFILGFEDAMQAIDMNVIFLLMGMMIIVGVLKKTGLFQWLAFKSYAMARGNVFILSCILMVVTAVCSAFLDNVTTMLLMIPVTIEIAITLKINPIAFLIPEVFASNVGGTATLIGDPPNILIGSYAKLSFVDFVMNLTIIVAVCLAISLIYYVYWYKKDYLKAEIKDVGRTIDYLREEYKITNKKLLTMALGLLGFTIFLFIIHGVLHMEPSIAALTGAMLLLAVSRVDIVEMLEHEVEWPTLIFFMALFMVVAGAEETGLIQVIAEWVAQVSRGSLVVAVLMVLWVSALASAAIDNIPFTATMLPIIAFLNQTIP
;
A
#
# COMPACT_ATOMS: atom_id res chain seq x y z
N MET A 1 35.21 -41.64 24.56
CA MET A 1 36.53 -41.09 24.91
C MET A 1 37.30 -40.83 23.62
N VAL A 2 37.32 -39.57 23.17
CA VAL A 2 38.15 -39.15 22.04
C VAL A 2 39.05 -38.05 22.60
N THR A 3 40.33 -38.38 22.78
CA THR A 3 41.37 -37.45 23.23
C THR A 3 41.65 -36.45 22.11
N PRO A 4 41.60 -35.13 22.35
CA PRO A 4 41.97 -34.15 21.34
C PRO A 4 43.47 -34.28 21.00
N SER A 5 43.80 -34.17 19.71
CA SER A 5 45.17 -34.33 19.21
C SER A 5 46.09 -33.23 19.76
N ARG A 6 47.36 -33.58 20.01
CA ARG A 6 48.40 -32.66 20.49
C ARG A 6 48.55 -31.37 19.67
N SER A 7 48.14 -31.40 18.39
CA SER A 7 48.12 -30.24 17.50
C SER A 7 47.08 -29.18 17.90
N PHE A 8 45.94 -29.58 18.47
CA PHE A 8 44.88 -28.65 18.87
C PHE A 8 45.26 -27.87 20.14
N LEU A 9 45.90 -28.55 21.10
CA LEU A 9 46.44 -27.89 22.30
C LEU A 9 47.61 -26.93 21.96
N GLN A 10 48.45 -27.28 20.98
CA GLN A 10 49.54 -26.40 20.54
C GLN A 10 49.01 -25.14 19.83
N CYS A 11 47.97 -25.26 19.01
CA CYS A 11 47.30 -24.10 18.42
C CYS A 11 46.60 -23.22 19.47
N LEU A 12 46.00 -23.81 20.51
CA LEU A 12 45.36 -23.05 21.58
C LEU A 12 46.37 -22.27 22.44
N VAL A 13 47.55 -22.87 22.72
CA VAL A 13 48.63 -22.22 23.46
C VAL A 13 49.30 -21.13 22.61
N LEU A 14 49.47 -21.33 21.29
CA LEU A 14 49.96 -20.29 20.39
C LEU A 14 48.96 -19.13 20.25
N ALA A 15 47.65 -19.40 20.25
CA ALA A 15 46.62 -18.36 20.23
C ALA A 15 46.53 -17.58 21.55
N LEU A 16 46.75 -18.23 22.70
CA LEU A 16 46.81 -17.58 24.01
C LEU A 16 48.10 -16.78 24.22
N VAL A 17 49.24 -17.22 23.69
CA VAL A 17 50.48 -16.42 23.73
C VAL A 17 50.40 -15.25 22.75
N ALA A 18 49.82 -15.44 21.56
CA ALA A 18 49.60 -14.35 20.60
C ALA A 18 48.62 -13.28 21.14
N SER A 19 47.57 -13.66 21.87
CA SER A 19 46.66 -12.70 22.50
C SER A 19 47.30 -11.95 23.67
N THR A 20 48.22 -12.56 24.42
CA THR A 20 48.96 -11.86 25.48
C THR A 20 50.06 -10.94 24.96
N VAL A 21 50.66 -11.22 23.80
CA VAL A 21 51.67 -10.34 23.18
C VAL A 21 51.02 -9.15 22.47
N TRP A 22 49.81 -9.31 21.92
CA TRP A 22 49.02 -8.20 21.38
C TRP A 22 48.38 -7.32 22.46
N ALA A 23 48.11 -7.86 23.65
CA ALA A 23 47.57 -7.08 24.79
C ALA A 23 48.61 -6.15 25.45
N SER A 24 49.91 -6.29 25.14
CA SER A 24 50.98 -5.45 25.69
C SER A 24 51.57 -4.43 24.69
N SER A 25 51.01 -4.29 23.49
CA SER A 25 51.41 -3.26 22.51
C SER A 25 50.28 -2.29 22.16
N VAL A 26 49.36 -2.04 23.11
CA VAL A 26 48.61 -0.77 23.11
C VAL A 26 49.61 0.29 23.56
N GLY A 27 50.38 0.81 22.59
CA GLY A 27 51.04 2.09 22.78
C GLY A 27 49.98 3.06 23.28
N ALA A 28 50.27 3.74 24.39
CA ALA A 28 49.42 4.81 24.89
C ALA A 28 48.95 5.65 23.70
N ALA A 29 47.62 5.79 23.53
CA ALA A 29 47.09 6.77 22.60
C ALA A 29 47.82 8.09 22.89
N PRO A 30 48.35 8.78 21.87
CA PRO A 30 48.95 10.08 22.10
C PRO A 30 47.92 10.91 22.85
N ALA A 31 48.34 11.60 23.91
CA ALA A 31 47.47 12.45 24.71
C ALA A 31 46.62 13.29 23.76
N ALA A 32 45.29 13.16 23.86
CA ALA A 32 44.36 13.94 23.06
C ALA A 32 44.72 15.41 23.28
N VAL A 33 45.22 16.05 22.22
CA VAL A 33 45.46 17.49 22.26
C VAL A 33 44.08 18.13 22.46
N PRO A 34 43.87 18.96 23.49
CA PRO A 34 42.58 19.58 23.72
C PRO A 34 42.16 20.32 22.44
N GLY A 35 40.94 20.06 21.98
CA GLY A 35 40.38 20.53 20.71
C GLY A 35 39.13 21.37 20.91
N ASP A 36 38.60 21.92 19.82
CA ASP A 36 37.27 22.52 19.81
C ASP A 36 36.28 21.47 19.30
N ARG A 37 35.21 21.19 20.05
CA ARG A 37 34.13 20.28 19.66
C ARG A 37 32.87 21.06 19.33
N LEU A 38 32.30 20.81 18.14
CA LEU A 38 31.05 21.40 17.69
C LEU A 38 29.94 20.35 17.65
N SER A 39 28.83 20.61 18.33
CA SER A 39 27.58 19.87 18.18
C SER A 39 26.54 20.76 17.49
N LEU A 40 26.20 20.42 16.26
CA LEU A 40 25.19 21.10 15.47
C LEU A 40 23.94 20.23 15.40
N SER A 41 22.80 20.78 15.78
CA SER A 41 21.51 20.09 15.69
C SER A 41 20.49 20.91 14.92
N GLY A 42 19.52 20.25 14.31
CA GLY A 42 18.50 20.97 13.54
C GLY A 42 17.41 20.08 12.99
N ALA A 43 16.48 20.73 12.29
CA ALA A 43 15.43 20.06 11.53
C ALA A 43 15.33 20.69 10.14
N ILE A 44 15.15 19.84 9.13
CA ILE A 44 14.92 20.24 7.74
C ILE A 44 13.50 19.82 7.37
N ASN A 45 12.65 20.82 7.11
CA ASN A 45 11.23 20.62 6.83
C ASN A 45 10.88 21.02 5.39
N ASN A 46 9.77 20.52 4.87
CA ASN A 46 9.15 21.02 3.65
C ASN A 46 8.29 22.27 3.96
N PRO A 47 7.71 22.96 2.95
CA PRO A 47 6.88 24.14 3.18
C PRO A 47 5.62 23.87 4.02
N GLN A 48 5.19 22.62 4.11
CA GLN A 48 4.07 22.16 4.92
C GLN A 48 4.46 21.84 6.38
N GLY A 49 5.73 22.02 6.76
CA GLY A 49 6.23 21.77 8.11
C GLY A 49 6.52 20.30 8.42
N LYS A 50 6.47 19.40 7.44
CA LYS A 50 6.83 17.98 7.60
C LYS A 50 8.34 17.80 7.40
N GLY A 51 8.97 17.03 8.28
CA GLY A 51 10.40 16.69 8.19
C GLY A 51 10.75 15.97 6.89
N VAL A 52 11.88 16.36 6.29
CA VAL A 52 12.43 15.74 5.08
C VAL A 52 13.54 14.78 5.50
N LYS A 53 13.28 13.47 5.36
CA LYS A 53 14.26 12.41 5.65
C LYS A 53 15.39 12.38 4.63
N GLU A 54 16.53 11.78 4.99
CA GLU A 54 17.66 11.47 4.08
C GLU A 54 18.19 12.69 3.30
N VAL A 55 18.20 13.85 3.94
CA VAL A 55 18.89 15.03 3.44
C VAL A 55 20.32 14.93 3.90
N GLU A 56 21.26 14.88 2.96
CA GLU A 56 22.69 14.93 3.25
C GLU A 56 23.05 16.33 3.77
N VAL A 57 23.64 16.40 4.95
CA VAL A 57 24.03 17.63 5.64
C VAL A 57 25.54 17.69 5.73
N GLU A 58 26.11 18.72 5.12
CA GLU A 58 27.55 19.02 5.14
C GLU A 58 27.80 20.23 6.05
N VAL A 59 28.73 20.09 6.99
CA VAL A 59 29.21 21.19 7.84
C VAL A 59 30.49 21.77 7.24
N LEU A 60 30.47 23.07 6.99
CA LEU A 60 31.55 23.83 6.40
C LEU A 60 32.14 24.77 7.47
N VAL A 61 33.46 24.77 7.61
CA VAL A 61 34.18 25.74 8.48
C VAL A 61 35.10 26.56 7.59
N ASN A 62 34.91 27.87 7.57
CA ASN A 62 35.61 28.81 6.67
C ASN A 62 35.54 28.36 5.19
N GLY A 63 34.40 27.80 4.78
CA GLY A 63 34.15 27.33 3.42
C GLY A 63 34.75 25.96 3.06
N GLN A 64 35.45 25.29 3.98
CA GLN A 64 36.00 23.95 3.78
C GLN A 64 35.11 22.90 4.47
N PRO A 65 34.78 21.77 3.82
CA PRO A 65 34.02 20.70 4.45
C PRO A 65 34.89 20.02 5.51
N VAL A 66 34.33 19.82 6.71
CA VAL A 66 35.04 19.15 7.79
C VAL A 66 34.56 17.70 7.88
N LEU A 67 35.50 16.76 7.79
CA LEU A 67 35.24 15.34 7.96
C LEU A 67 34.94 15.03 9.43
N GLN A 68 33.90 14.25 9.69
CA GLN A 68 33.51 13.85 11.03
C GLN A 68 34.28 12.60 11.50
N GLU A 69 34.38 12.42 12.82
CA GLU A 69 34.88 11.17 13.43
C GLU A 69 33.90 10.02 13.07
N GLY A 70 34.32 9.11 12.19
CA GLY A 70 33.54 7.92 11.82
C GLY A 70 32.73 8.02 10.52
N GLU A 71 33.42 8.25 9.40
CA GLU A 71 33.15 7.93 7.97
C GLU A 71 31.71 7.84 7.35
N GLU A 72 30.61 8.20 7.99
CA GLU A 72 29.29 8.35 7.33
C GLU A 72 28.84 9.81 7.23
N ALA A 73 28.27 10.19 6.07
CA ALA A 73 27.70 11.51 5.86
C ALA A 73 26.48 11.72 6.77
N VAL A 74 26.36 12.87 7.43
CA VAL A 74 25.19 13.17 8.26
C VAL A 74 23.97 13.27 7.37
N ALA A 75 22.99 12.40 7.61
CA ALA A 75 21.70 12.46 6.95
C ALA A 75 20.60 12.76 7.98
N THR A 76 19.54 13.45 7.55
CA THR A 76 18.36 13.61 8.40
C THR A 76 17.65 12.27 8.63
N GLY A 77 17.21 12.04 9.87
CA GLY A 77 16.36 10.90 10.20
C GLY A 77 14.94 11.03 9.63
N SER A 78 14.07 10.06 9.93
CA SER A 78 12.69 10.01 9.41
C SER A 78 11.83 11.25 9.73
N GLN A 79 12.14 11.97 10.82
CA GLN A 79 11.47 13.21 11.23
C GLN A 79 12.14 14.48 10.68
N GLY A 80 13.12 14.36 9.78
CA GLY A 80 13.87 15.49 9.24
C GLY A 80 14.90 16.09 10.19
N THR A 81 15.12 15.50 11.36
CA THR A 81 16.10 15.97 12.34
C THR A 81 17.50 15.45 12.03
N PHE A 82 18.53 16.26 12.26
CA PHE A 82 19.92 15.86 12.14
C PHE A 82 20.73 16.32 13.35
N VAL A 83 21.79 15.57 13.64
CA VAL A 83 22.83 15.93 14.61
C VAL A 83 24.17 15.67 13.95
N ALA A 84 25.03 16.68 13.96
CA ALA A 84 26.35 16.66 13.39
C ALA A 84 27.37 17.01 14.47
N GLU A 85 28.26 16.08 14.77
CA GLU A 85 29.35 16.29 15.73
C GLU A 85 30.68 16.39 15.00
N VAL A 86 31.43 17.45 15.26
CA VAL A 86 32.68 17.76 14.56
C VAL A 86 33.76 18.04 15.59
N ALA A 87 34.86 17.29 15.52
CA ALA A 87 36.06 17.52 16.33
C ALA A 87 37.08 18.31 15.50
N LEU A 88 37.55 19.43 16.03
CA LEU A 88 38.50 20.33 15.37
C LEU A 88 39.71 20.62 16.27
N PRO A 89 40.87 20.98 15.70
CA PRO A 89 42.00 21.46 16.48
C PRO A 89 41.61 22.66 17.35
N ALA A 90 42.23 22.81 18.53
CA ALA A 90 41.91 23.93 19.41
C ALA A 90 42.17 25.29 18.76
N GLY A 91 41.19 26.18 18.89
CA GLY A 91 41.28 27.57 18.43
C GLY A 91 40.77 27.74 17.00
N THR A 92 40.21 26.69 16.41
CA THR A 92 39.64 26.73 15.06
C THR A 92 38.27 27.37 15.04
N LEU A 93 37.43 27.22 16.07
CA LEU A 93 36.06 27.75 16.06
C LEU A 93 35.92 29.24 16.46
N PRO A 94 36.73 29.80 17.39
CA PRO A 94 36.69 31.22 17.71
C PRO A 94 36.92 32.12 16.48
N GLY A 95 35.90 32.88 16.08
CA GLY A 95 35.99 33.82 14.95
C GLY A 95 35.89 33.19 13.55
N SER A 96 35.66 31.88 13.47
CA SER A 96 35.43 31.18 12.20
C SER A 96 33.97 31.23 11.76
N GLU A 97 33.76 31.21 10.45
CA GLU A 97 32.43 31.12 9.86
C GLU A 97 32.04 29.65 9.71
N VAL A 98 31.06 29.21 10.50
CA VAL A 98 30.48 27.87 10.39
C VAL A 98 29.20 27.97 9.57
N ALA A 99 29.14 27.22 8.48
CA ALA A 99 27.99 27.20 7.59
C ALA A 99 27.50 25.76 7.38
N VAL A 100 26.21 25.63 7.10
CA VAL A 100 25.59 24.34 6.81
C VAL A 100 25.12 24.35 5.37
N LYS A 101 25.46 23.29 4.65
CA LYS A 101 24.96 22.99 3.33
C LYS A 101 24.14 21.71 3.42
N ALA A 102 23.04 21.65 2.68
CA ALA A 102 22.20 20.46 2.67
C ALA A 102 21.73 20.14 1.26
N HIS A 103 21.76 18.85 0.91
CA HIS A 103 21.46 18.35 -0.42
C HIS A 103 20.54 17.13 -0.34
N LYS A 104 19.56 17.07 -1.24
CA LYS A 104 18.75 15.88 -1.48
C LYS A 104 18.28 15.89 -2.95
N PRO A 105 18.32 14.75 -3.67
CA PRO A 105 17.73 14.64 -5.01
C PRO A 105 16.28 15.12 -5.06
N CYS A 106 15.89 15.80 -6.15
CA CYS A 106 14.53 16.36 -6.32
C CYS A 106 14.15 17.47 -5.31
N TRP A 107 15.12 17.97 -4.55
CA TRP A 107 14.98 19.15 -3.68
C TRP A 107 16.02 20.20 -4.04
N ARG A 108 15.64 21.47 -3.93
CA ARG A 108 16.55 22.60 -4.13
C ARG A 108 17.56 22.63 -2.98
N SER A 109 18.84 22.47 -3.31
CA SER A 109 19.91 22.43 -2.31
C SER A 109 19.98 23.73 -1.50
N ILE A 110 20.26 23.61 -0.21
CA ILE A 110 20.52 24.74 0.67
C ILE A 110 21.97 25.17 0.44
N ALA A 111 22.16 26.40 -0.04
CA ALA A 111 23.48 27.00 -0.16
C ALA A 111 24.13 27.14 1.24
N PRO A 112 25.47 27.21 1.35
CA PRO A 112 26.15 27.38 2.63
C PRO A 112 25.54 28.53 3.44
N THR A 113 24.81 28.17 4.50
CA THR A 113 24.08 29.13 5.33
C THR A 113 24.80 29.26 6.66
N PRO A 114 25.26 30.46 7.04
CA PRO A 114 25.98 30.66 8.29
C PRO A 114 25.11 30.31 9.50
N VAL A 115 25.69 29.68 10.51
CA VAL A 115 25.01 29.30 11.74
C VAL A 115 25.67 29.99 12.93
N LYS A 116 24.83 30.45 13.86
CA LYS A 116 25.30 31.13 15.08
C LYS A 116 25.81 30.09 16.09
N LEU A 117 27.11 30.16 16.39
CA LEU A 117 27.75 29.36 17.42
C LEU A 117 27.50 29.92 18.82
N ILE A 118 27.30 29.03 19.79
CA ILE A 118 27.22 29.34 21.22
C ILE A 118 28.29 28.51 21.92
N GLU A 119 29.23 29.15 22.61
CA GLU A 119 30.19 28.45 23.48
C GLU A 119 29.47 28.03 24.77
N VAL A 120 29.47 26.73 25.05
CA VAL A 120 28.73 26.13 26.17
C VAL A 120 29.63 25.89 27.38
N GLY A 121 30.94 25.74 27.16
CA GLY A 121 31.93 25.57 28.21
C GLY A 121 33.09 24.69 27.78
N THR A 122 33.71 23.99 28.73
CA THR A 122 34.83 23.08 28.50
C THR A 122 34.50 21.72 29.10
N ASP A 123 34.83 20.63 28.41
CA ASP A 123 34.61 19.28 28.94
C ASP A 123 35.69 18.86 29.97
N GLN A 124 35.55 17.65 30.53
CA GLN A 124 36.47 17.11 31.53
C GLN A 124 37.89 16.85 30.98
N GLU A 125 38.04 16.81 29.65
CA GLU A 125 39.30 16.59 28.94
C GLU A 125 39.97 17.91 28.51
N GLY A 126 39.32 19.05 28.76
CA GLY A 126 39.83 20.39 28.41
C GLY A 126 39.45 20.87 27.00
N ASN A 127 38.55 20.18 26.29
CA ASN A 127 38.05 20.60 24.98
C ASN A 127 36.98 21.68 25.11
N ARG A 128 37.02 22.71 24.26
CA ARG A 128 35.98 23.75 24.23
C ARG A 128 34.76 23.26 23.47
N LEU A 129 33.58 23.37 24.08
CA LEU A 129 32.32 22.89 23.55
C LEU A 129 31.54 24.04 22.92
N TYR A 130 31.17 23.87 21.65
CA TYR A 130 30.32 24.78 20.90
C TYR A 130 29.04 24.06 20.47
N GLN A 131 27.92 24.77 20.57
CA GLN A 131 26.63 24.30 20.10
C GLN A 131 26.00 25.27 19.11
N ALA A 132 25.30 24.70 18.14
CA ALA A 132 24.53 25.44 17.17
C ALA A 132 23.18 24.73 16.91
N HIS A 133 22.13 25.52 16.78
CA HIS A 133 20.81 25.01 16.43
C HIS A 133 20.22 25.81 15.27
N GLN A 134 19.78 25.11 14.22
CA GLN A 134 19.22 25.77 13.04
C GLN A 134 18.11 24.92 12.40
N GLN A 135 17.04 25.59 11.97
CA GLN A 135 15.99 24.98 11.17
C GLN A 135 16.09 25.47 9.73
N PHE A 136 15.82 24.57 8.79
CA PHE A 136 15.82 24.86 7.36
C PHE A 136 14.51 24.41 6.70
N THR A 137 14.17 25.07 5.60
CA THR A 137 13.05 24.66 4.74
C THR A 137 13.59 24.32 3.35
N LEU A 138 13.33 23.09 2.89
CA LEU A 138 13.64 22.64 1.54
C LEU A 138 12.41 22.76 0.64
N TYR A 139 12.64 23.15 -0.62
CA TYR A 139 11.61 23.22 -1.64
C TYR A 139 11.87 22.16 -2.71
N ARG A 140 10.80 21.53 -3.23
CA ARG A 140 10.91 20.58 -4.34
C ARG A 140 11.48 21.27 -5.57
N GLN A 141 12.27 20.53 -6.35
CA GLN A 141 12.80 20.97 -7.64
C GLN A 141 12.51 19.91 -8.68
N VAL A 142 12.07 20.33 -9.86
CA VAL A 142 11.89 19.44 -11.01
C VAL A 142 13.26 19.03 -11.54
N THR A 143 13.52 17.72 -11.54
CA THR A 143 14.77 17.08 -12.00
C THR A 143 14.46 16.11 -13.14
N PRO A 144 15.49 15.53 -13.81
CA PRO A 144 15.29 14.41 -14.72
C PRO A 144 14.54 13.23 -14.06
N ALA A 145 14.85 12.92 -12.79
CA ALA A 145 14.14 11.88 -12.03
C ALA A 145 12.62 12.10 -11.98
N PHE A 146 12.16 13.35 -11.78
CA PHE A 146 10.73 13.70 -11.82
C PHE A 146 10.07 13.29 -13.13
N TRP A 147 10.68 13.64 -14.26
CA TRP A 147 10.11 13.30 -15.57
C TRP A 147 10.16 11.80 -15.85
N LEU A 148 11.23 11.12 -15.45
CA LEU A 148 11.38 9.68 -15.62
C LEU A 148 10.36 8.89 -14.80
N ALA A 149 10.16 9.26 -13.52
CA ALA A 149 9.15 8.65 -12.68
C ALA A 149 7.73 8.92 -13.21
N THR A 150 7.44 10.17 -13.59
CA THR A 150 6.14 10.56 -14.17
C THR A 150 5.86 9.81 -15.46
N LEU A 151 6.82 9.75 -16.38
CA LEU A 151 6.68 9.04 -17.65
C LEU A 151 6.51 7.55 -17.43
N THR A 152 7.24 6.96 -16.47
CA THR A 152 7.11 5.54 -16.13
C THR A 152 5.72 5.25 -15.59
N LEU A 153 5.21 6.05 -14.65
CA LEU A 153 3.85 5.91 -14.12
C LEU A 153 2.79 6.02 -15.24
N LEU A 154 2.88 7.06 -16.07
CA LEU A 154 1.95 7.27 -17.19
C LEU A 154 2.02 6.14 -18.22
N LEU A 155 3.22 5.61 -18.50
CA LEU A 155 3.41 4.49 -19.41
C LEU A 155 2.81 3.20 -18.84
N VAL A 156 3.02 2.91 -17.56
CA VAL A 156 2.38 1.77 -16.88
C VAL A 156 0.86 1.90 -16.98
N TYR A 157 0.30 3.08 -16.73
CA TYR A 157 -1.14 3.31 -16.80
C TYR A 157 -1.68 3.20 -18.22
N GLY A 158 -0.98 3.79 -19.20
CA GLY A 158 -1.35 3.70 -20.61
C GLY A 158 -1.35 2.26 -21.11
N ILE A 159 -0.36 1.46 -20.71
CA ILE A 159 -0.27 0.03 -21.05
C ILE A 159 -1.42 -0.77 -20.44
N ILE A 160 -1.74 -0.51 -19.17
CA ILE A 160 -2.85 -1.18 -18.47
C ILE A 160 -4.19 -0.79 -19.11
N ALA A 161 -4.43 0.51 -19.31
CA ALA A 161 -5.66 1.05 -19.88
C ALA A 161 -5.91 0.60 -21.32
N ALA A 162 -4.86 0.50 -22.13
CA ALA A 162 -4.95 0.00 -23.50
C ALA A 162 -4.87 -1.54 -23.60
N GLU A 163 -4.83 -2.24 -22.47
CA GLU A 163 -4.75 -3.71 -22.37
C GLU A 163 -3.62 -4.32 -23.22
N LEU A 164 -2.50 -3.61 -23.41
CA LEU A 164 -1.41 -4.03 -24.32
C LEU A 164 -0.64 -5.26 -23.79
N MET A 165 -0.64 -5.45 -22.46
CA MET A 165 -0.06 -6.61 -21.79
C MET A 165 -0.70 -6.82 -20.42
N HIS A 166 -0.38 -7.95 -19.77
CA HIS A 166 -0.86 -8.27 -18.44
C HIS A 166 -0.47 -7.19 -17.40
N ARG A 167 -1.44 -6.69 -16.62
CA ARG A 167 -1.25 -5.59 -15.67
C ARG A 167 -0.08 -5.79 -14.69
N THR A 168 0.09 -7.02 -14.20
CA THR A 168 1.21 -7.39 -13.30
C THR A 168 2.57 -7.21 -13.98
N LEU A 169 2.69 -7.59 -15.25
CA LEU A 169 3.94 -7.43 -16.00
C LEU A 169 4.25 -5.94 -16.22
N ALA A 170 3.23 -5.15 -16.59
CA ALA A 170 3.39 -3.71 -16.77
C ALA A 170 3.88 -3.03 -15.48
N ALA A 171 3.26 -3.33 -14.34
CA ALA A 171 3.68 -2.78 -13.04
C ALA A 171 5.09 -3.24 -12.64
N LEU A 172 5.43 -4.52 -12.82
CA LEU A 172 6.78 -5.05 -12.55
C LEU A 172 7.85 -4.39 -13.41
N LEU A 173 7.58 -4.19 -14.71
CA LEU A 173 8.49 -3.48 -15.59
C LEU A 173 8.67 -2.02 -15.16
N GLY A 174 7.60 -1.35 -14.73
CA GLY A 174 7.68 0.01 -14.17
C GLY A 174 8.55 0.07 -12.91
N ALA A 175 8.31 -0.84 -11.96
CA ALA A 175 9.09 -0.91 -10.71
C ALA A 175 10.56 -1.23 -10.99
N ALA A 176 10.82 -2.21 -11.85
CA ALA A 176 12.16 -2.57 -12.28
C ALA A 176 12.86 -1.40 -12.99
N LEU A 177 12.15 -0.64 -13.83
CA LEU A 177 12.71 0.52 -14.53
C LEU A 177 13.08 1.64 -13.55
N ILE A 178 12.23 1.94 -12.57
CA ILE A 178 12.52 2.96 -11.54
C ILE A 178 13.76 2.60 -10.73
N LEU A 179 13.85 1.35 -10.27
CA LEU A 179 15.03 0.89 -9.51
C LEU A 179 16.27 0.83 -10.40
N PHE A 180 16.14 0.34 -11.64
CA PHE A 180 17.24 0.29 -12.58
C PHE A 180 17.81 1.69 -12.85
N ILE A 181 16.97 2.69 -13.13
CA ILE A 181 17.40 4.08 -13.33
C ILE A 181 18.09 4.62 -12.07
N SER A 182 17.50 4.38 -10.89
CA SER A 182 18.03 4.89 -9.61
C SER A 182 19.43 4.35 -9.30
N TYR A 183 19.68 3.06 -9.54
CA TYR A 183 20.97 2.42 -9.25
C TYR A 183 21.97 2.45 -10.42
N THR A 184 21.56 2.87 -11.61
CA THR A 184 22.47 3.09 -12.75
C THR A 184 22.74 4.58 -12.95
N ALA A 185 21.87 5.29 -13.67
CA ALA A 185 21.99 6.72 -13.92
C ALA A 185 22.05 7.53 -12.62
N GLY A 186 21.23 7.20 -11.63
CA GLY A 186 21.21 7.84 -10.31
C GLY A 186 22.49 7.68 -9.49
N THR A 187 23.29 6.64 -9.77
CA THR A 187 24.61 6.44 -9.16
C THR A 187 25.66 7.40 -9.72
N PHE A 188 25.60 7.69 -11.03
CA PHE A 188 26.51 8.64 -11.69
C PHE A 188 26.09 10.09 -11.50
N ASP A 189 24.79 10.36 -11.55
CA ASP A 189 24.20 11.68 -11.36
C ASP A 189 22.95 11.57 -10.49
N LYS A 190 23.07 12.09 -9.26
CA LYS A 190 22.02 12.08 -8.25
C LYS A 190 20.73 12.77 -8.71
N SER A 191 20.75 13.60 -9.76
CA SER A 191 19.54 14.20 -10.33
C SER A 191 18.62 13.19 -11.05
N TYR A 192 19.12 11.99 -11.35
CA TYR A 192 18.39 10.85 -11.91
C TYR A 192 17.94 9.84 -10.84
N PHE A 193 18.31 10.03 -9.58
CA PHE A 193 17.91 9.12 -8.50
C PHE A 193 16.41 9.30 -8.18
N ILE A 194 15.61 8.24 -8.32
CA ILE A 194 14.16 8.27 -8.14
C ILE A 194 13.78 7.72 -6.75
N LEU A 195 14.16 6.47 -6.46
CA LEU A 195 13.74 5.75 -5.26
C LEU A 195 14.79 4.69 -4.87
N GLY A 196 15.14 4.63 -3.59
CA GLY A 196 16.01 3.58 -3.03
C GLY A 196 15.28 2.24 -2.88
N PHE A 197 16.03 1.14 -2.80
CA PHE A 197 15.49 -0.21 -2.65
C PHE A 197 14.74 -0.37 -1.32
N GLU A 198 15.32 0.09 -0.22
CA GLU A 198 14.73 0.04 1.12
C GLU A 198 13.42 0.82 1.14
N ASP A 199 13.40 2.02 0.55
CA ASP A 199 12.21 2.85 0.41
C ASP A 199 11.15 2.20 -0.48
N ALA A 200 11.56 1.56 -1.57
CA ALA A 200 10.66 0.79 -2.43
C ALA A 200 10.03 -0.40 -1.68
N MET A 201 10.79 -1.09 -0.82
CA MET A 201 10.24 -2.16 0.01
C MET A 201 9.31 -1.63 1.10
N GLN A 202 9.66 -0.51 1.73
CA GLN A 202 8.81 0.15 2.73
C GLN A 202 7.52 0.72 2.14
N ALA A 203 7.52 1.09 0.87
CA ALA A 203 6.33 1.53 0.15
C ALA A 203 5.29 0.41 -0.03
N ILE A 204 5.69 -0.86 0.05
CA ILE A 204 4.74 -1.97 -0.02
C ILE A 204 3.90 -2.02 1.25
N ASP A 205 2.59 -1.80 1.12
CA ASP A 205 1.65 -2.00 2.21
C ASP A 205 1.37 -3.50 2.45
N MET A 206 2.12 -4.09 3.38
CA MET A 206 1.95 -5.49 3.76
C MET A 206 0.58 -5.78 4.39
N ASN A 207 -0.11 -4.79 4.97
CA ASN A 207 -1.46 -5.01 5.47
C ASN A 207 -2.43 -5.31 4.33
N VAL A 208 -2.32 -4.57 3.23
CA VAL A 208 -3.12 -4.82 2.02
C VAL A 208 -2.83 -6.21 1.46
N ILE A 209 -1.55 -6.57 1.31
CA ILE A 209 -1.13 -7.86 0.74
C ILE A 209 -1.64 -9.04 1.58
N PHE A 210 -1.42 -9.02 2.90
CA PHE A 210 -1.83 -10.10 3.77
C PHE A 210 -3.34 -10.16 3.99
N LEU A 211 -4.04 -9.03 3.98
CA LEU A 211 -5.50 -9.01 4.05
C LEU A 211 -6.10 -9.66 2.81
N LEU A 212 -5.65 -9.28 1.61
CA LEU A 212 -6.10 -9.88 0.36
C LEU A 212 -5.84 -11.38 0.34
N MET A 213 -4.63 -11.81 0.71
CA MET A 213 -4.28 -13.22 0.78
C MET A 213 -5.20 -13.99 1.75
N GLY A 214 -5.42 -13.47 2.97
CA GLY A 214 -6.29 -14.10 3.96
C GLY A 214 -7.72 -14.26 3.45
N MET A 215 -8.25 -13.22 2.79
CA MET A 215 -9.60 -13.28 2.22
C MET A 215 -9.68 -14.24 1.04
N MET A 216 -8.74 -14.21 0.08
CA MET A 216 -8.68 -15.16 -1.04
C MET A 216 -8.69 -16.62 -0.55
N ILE A 217 -7.96 -16.94 0.53
CA ILE A 217 -7.98 -18.27 1.13
C ILE A 217 -9.37 -18.62 1.69
N ILE A 218 -10.00 -17.72 2.46
CA ILE A 218 -11.34 -17.97 3.03
C ILE A 218 -12.36 -18.20 1.91
N VAL A 219 -12.30 -17.39 0.85
CA VAL A 219 -13.21 -17.51 -0.30
C VAL A 219 -12.94 -18.79 -1.09
N GLY A 220 -11.68 -19.14 -1.31
CA GLY A 220 -11.27 -20.40 -1.96
C GLY A 220 -11.83 -21.63 -1.24
N VAL A 221 -11.80 -21.64 0.11
CA VAL A 221 -12.43 -22.70 0.90
C VAL A 221 -13.96 -22.71 0.73
N LEU A 222 -14.62 -21.53 0.76
CA LEU A 222 -16.07 -21.43 0.58
C LEU A 222 -16.52 -21.91 -0.80
N LYS A 223 -15.76 -21.61 -1.85
CA LYS A 223 -16.02 -22.04 -3.23
C LYS A 223 -16.12 -23.56 -3.35
N LYS A 224 -15.27 -24.31 -2.63
CA LYS A 224 -15.30 -25.78 -2.60
C LYS A 224 -16.55 -26.39 -1.98
N THR A 225 -17.35 -25.60 -1.26
CA THR A 225 -18.55 -26.09 -0.55
C THR A 225 -19.81 -26.14 -1.41
N GLY A 226 -19.78 -25.54 -2.61
CA GLY A 226 -20.96 -25.39 -3.46
C GLY A 226 -21.94 -24.30 -2.98
N LEU A 227 -21.51 -23.40 -2.08
CA LEU A 227 -22.35 -22.32 -1.53
C LEU A 227 -22.92 -21.42 -2.63
N PHE A 228 -22.10 -21.01 -3.59
CA PHE A 228 -22.47 -20.03 -4.62
C PHE A 228 -23.47 -20.61 -5.62
N GLN A 229 -23.22 -21.84 -6.06
CA GLN A 229 -24.15 -22.66 -6.84
C GLN A 229 -25.50 -22.75 -6.12
N TRP A 230 -25.47 -23.10 -4.83
CA TRP A 230 -26.68 -23.23 -4.04
C TRP A 230 -27.44 -21.90 -3.87
N LEU A 231 -26.72 -20.78 -3.68
CA LEU A 231 -27.31 -19.44 -3.60
C LEU A 231 -28.04 -19.09 -4.90
N ALA A 232 -27.44 -19.36 -6.05
CA ALA A 232 -28.06 -19.08 -7.34
C ALA A 232 -29.30 -19.97 -7.60
N PHE A 233 -29.26 -21.26 -7.24
CA PHE A 233 -30.46 -22.11 -7.22
C PHE A 233 -31.55 -21.52 -6.32
N LYS A 234 -31.20 -21.08 -5.11
CA LYS A 234 -32.15 -20.46 -4.18
C LYS A 234 -32.73 -19.17 -4.72
N SER A 235 -31.95 -18.36 -5.42
CA SER A 235 -32.41 -17.15 -6.10
C SER A 235 -33.48 -17.47 -7.14
N TYR A 236 -33.23 -18.48 -7.99
CA TYR A 236 -34.20 -18.95 -8.98
C TYR A 236 -35.49 -19.48 -8.34
N ALA A 237 -35.35 -20.33 -7.32
CA ALA A 237 -36.50 -20.92 -6.63
C ALA A 237 -37.35 -19.84 -5.91
N MET A 238 -36.72 -18.80 -5.37
CA MET A 238 -37.41 -17.69 -4.70
C MET A 238 -38.15 -16.79 -5.69
N ALA A 239 -37.65 -16.64 -6.92
CA ALA A 239 -38.29 -15.86 -7.96
C ALA A 239 -39.60 -16.48 -8.49
N ARG A 240 -39.81 -17.79 -8.30
CA ARG A 240 -41.04 -18.54 -8.67
C ARG A 240 -41.50 -18.26 -10.12
N GLY A 241 -40.55 -18.18 -11.05
CA GLY A 241 -40.82 -17.92 -12.46
C GLY A 241 -40.95 -16.44 -12.85
N ASN A 242 -40.92 -15.49 -11.91
CA ASN A 242 -40.92 -14.07 -12.25
C ASN A 242 -39.49 -13.57 -12.52
N VAL A 243 -39.19 -13.31 -13.79
CA VAL A 243 -37.86 -12.89 -14.28
C VAL A 243 -37.44 -11.51 -13.77
N PHE A 244 -38.39 -10.61 -13.51
CA PHE A 244 -38.11 -9.29 -12.92
C PHE A 244 -37.64 -9.43 -11.48
N ILE A 245 -38.35 -10.26 -10.71
CA ILE A 245 -37.99 -10.56 -9.32
C ILE A 245 -36.65 -11.33 -9.29
N LEU A 246 -36.44 -12.26 -10.22
CA LEU A 246 -35.19 -12.99 -10.36
C LEU A 246 -33.99 -12.04 -10.54
N SER A 247 -34.09 -11.09 -11.47
CA SER A 247 -33.03 -10.08 -11.69
C SER A 247 -32.73 -9.31 -10.39
N CYS A 248 -33.77 -8.86 -9.68
CA CYS A 248 -33.59 -8.15 -8.41
C CYS A 248 -32.91 -9.01 -7.34
N ILE A 249 -33.33 -10.27 -7.21
CA ILE A 249 -32.75 -11.21 -6.24
C ILE A 249 -31.28 -11.47 -6.56
N LEU A 250 -30.96 -11.74 -7.83
CA LEU A 250 -29.59 -11.98 -8.26
C LEU A 250 -28.70 -10.77 -7.96
N MET A 251 -29.15 -9.56 -8.28
CA MET A 251 -28.42 -8.32 -7.93
C MET A 251 -28.21 -8.17 -6.42
N VAL A 252 -29.24 -8.39 -5.59
CA VAL A 252 -29.11 -8.26 -4.13
C VAL A 252 -28.17 -9.32 -3.56
N VAL A 253 -28.28 -10.57 -4.03
CA VAL A 253 -27.38 -11.66 -3.60
C VAL A 253 -25.95 -11.33 -4.01
N THR A 254 -25.72 -10.89 -5.24
CA THR A 254 -24.40 -10.49 -5.73
C THR A 254 -23.82 -9.33 -4.92
N ALA A 255 -24.61 -8.30 -4.63
CA ALA A 255 -24.17 -7.16 -3.82
C ALA A 255 -23.80 -7.58 -2.39
N VAL A 256 -24.62 -8.42 -1.76
CA VAL A 256 -24.35 -8.93 -0.40
C VAL A 256 -23.13 -9.86 -0.39
N CYS A 257 -22.98 -10.72 -1.39
CA CYS A 257 -21.79 -11.56 -1.54
C CYS A 257 -20.53 -10.70 -1.71
N SER A 258 -20.55 -9.75 -2.63
CA SER A 258 -19.42 -8.84 -2.88
C SER A 258 -19.11 -7.93 -1.68
N ALA A 259 -20.07 -7.61 -0.81
CA ALA A 259 -19.77 -6.89 0.42
C ALA A 259 -18.80 -7.65 1.36
N PHE A 260 -18.61 -8.97 1.19
CA PHE A 260 -17.69 -9.78 2.00
C PHE A 260 -16.62 -10.52 1.19
N LEU A 261 -16.69 -10.43 -0.14
CA LEU A 261 -15.87 -11.17 -1.09
C LEU A 261 -15.39 -10.18 -2.14
N ASP A 262 -14.23 -10.39 -2.74
CA ASP A 262 -13.82 -9.49 -3.81
C ASP A 262 -14.76 -9.59 -5.04
N ASN A 263 -14.86 -8.48 -5.77
CA ASN A 263 -15.76 -8.33 -6.92
C ASN A 263 -15.51 -9.39 -8.01
N VAL A 264 -14.23 -9.67 -8.30
CA VAL A 264 -13.83 -10.60 -9.35
C VAL A 264 -14.27 -12.01 -8.99
N THR A 265 -13.97 -12.46 -7.78
CA THR A 265 -14.36 -13.78 -7.31
C THR A 265 -15.87 -13.94 -7.25
N THR A 266 -16.60 -12.92 -6.77
CA THR A 266 -18.07 -12.94 -6.76
C THR A 266 -18.62 -13.16 -8.17
N MET A 267 -18.12 -12.42 -9.16
CA MET A 267 -18.58 -12.57 -10.54
C MET A 267 -18.15 -13.90 -11.17
N LEU A 268 -16.92 -14.38 -10.96
CA LEU A 268 -16.46 -15.67 -11.47
C LEU A 268 -17.33 -16.84 -11.00
N LEU A 269 -17.93 -16.70 -9.82
CA LEU A 269 -18.80 -17.72 -9.22
C LEU A 269 -20.25 -17.57 -9.66
N MET A 270 -20.75 -16.34 -9.83
CA MET A 270 -22.12 -16.08 -10.25
C MET A 270 -22.32 -16.24 -11.77
N ILE A 271 -21.35 -15.83 -12.59
CA ILE A 271 -21.45 -15.83 -14.07
C ILE A 271 -21.91 -17.19 -14.63
N PRO A 272 -21.28 -18.33 -14.30
CA PRO A 272 -21.65 -19.62 -14.90
C PRO A 272 -23.12 -19.97 -14.63
N VAL A 273 -23.58 -19.72 -13.40
CA VAL A 273 -24.95 -20.06 -13.00
C VAL A 273 -25.96 -19.09 -13.61
N THR A 274 -25.64 -17.80 -13.63
CA THR A 274 -26.49 -16.78 -14.25
C THR A 274 -26.62 -17.01 -15.76
N ILE A 275 -25.55 -17.45 -16.44
CA ILE A 275 -25.60 -17.86 -17.84
C ILE A 275 -26.55 -19.05 -18.02
N GLU A 276 -26.44 -20.10 -17.20
CA GLU A 276 -27.30 -21.27 -17.31
C GLU A 276 -28.79 -20.94 -17.09
N ILE A 277 -29.07 -20.09 -16.10
CA ILE A 277 -30.42 -19.57 -15.83
C ILE A 277 -30.95 -18.78 -17.03
N ALA A 278 -30.13 -17.89 -17.61
CA ALA A 278 -30.51 -17.11 -18.78
C ALA A 278 -30.78 -17.97 -20.02
N ILE A 279 -29.94 -18.97 -20.28
CA ILE A 279 -30.12 -19.95 -21.37
C ILE A 279 -31.42 -20.73 -21.17
N THR A 280 -31.69 -21.18 -19.94
CA THR A 280 -32.93 -21.89 -19.59
C THR A 280 -34.18 -21.05 -19.83
N LEU A 281 -34.11 -19.75 -19.52
CA LEU A 281 -35.17 -18.77 -19.77
C LEU A 281 -35.20 -18.26 -21.22
N LYS A 282 -34.27 -18.70 -22.07
CA LYS A 282 -34.05 -18.22 -23.45
C LYS A 282 -33.93 -16.70 -23.58
N ILE A 283 -33.27 -16.07 -22.62
CA ILE A 283 -32.93 -14.65 -22.68
C ILE A 283 -31.42 -14.49 -22.88
N ASN A 284 -31.01 -13.32 -23.39
CA ASN A 284 -29.59 -13.01 -23.50
C ASN A 284 -28.98 -12.91 -22.07
N PRO A 285 -27.93 -13.68 -21.73
CA PRO A 285 -27.29 -13.64 -20.41
C PRO A 285 -26.83 -12.25 -19.98
N ILE A 286 -26.46 -11.38 -20.92
CA ILE A 286 -26.06 -10.00 -20.67
C ILE A 286 -27.13 -9.22 -19.89
N ALA A 287 -28.42 -9.55 -20.07
CA ALA A 287 -29.53 -8.91 -19.37
C ALA A 287 -29.57 -9.20 -17.85
N PHE A 288 -28.84 -10.20 -17.37
CA PHE A 288 -28.60 -10.43 -15.93
C PHE A 288 -27.17 -10.09 -15.51
N LEU A 289 -26.18 -10.42 -16.36
CA LEU A 289 -24.77 -10.24 -16.03
C LEU A 289 -24.40 -8.77 -15.85
N ILE A 290 -24.87 -7.86 -16.71
CA ILE A 290 -24.55 -6.43 -16.55
C ILE A 290 -25.12 -5.88 -15.22
N PRO A 291 -26.41 -6.07 -14.89
CA PRO A 291 -26.93 -5.67 -13.59
C PRO A 291 -26.17 -6.28 -12.40
N GLU A 292 -25.76 -7.55 -12.49
CA GLU A 292 -24.93 -8.21 -11.46
C GLU A 292 -23.55 -7.57 -11.32
N VAL A 293 -22.85 -7.27 -12.42
CA VAL A 293 -21.54 -6.60 -12.36
C VAL A 293 -21.63 -5.25 -11.64
N PHE A 294 -22.66 -4.45 -11.95
CA PHE A 294 -22.89 -3.17 -11.26
C PHE A 294 -23.28 -3.38 -9.80
N ALA A 295 -24.14 -4.35 -9.50
CA ALA A 295 -24.50 -4.69 -8.13
C ALA A 295 -23.31 -5.19 -7.31
N SER A 296 -22.38 -5.94 -7.94
CA SER A 296 -21.12 -6.38 -7.35
C SER A 296 -20.29 -5.16 -6.95
N ASN A 297 -19.99 -4.24 -7.88
CA ASN A 297 -19.18 -3.05 -7.59
C ASN A 297 -19.82 -2.15 -6.51
N VAL A 298 -21.15 -1.99 -6.52
CA VAL A 298 -21.90 -1.22 -5.51
C VAL A 298 -21.92 -1.93 -4.16
N GLY A 299 -22.06 -3.26 -4.14
CA GLY A 299 -22.03 -4.05 -2.92
C GLY A 299 -20.64 -4.09 -2.27
N GLY A 300 -19.61 -4.32 -3.08
CA GLY A 300 -18.22 -4.40 -2.64
C GLY A 300 -17.70 -3.09 -2.05
N THR A 301 -18.25 -1.95 -2.47
CA THR A 301 -17.95 -0.64 -1.86
C THR A 301 -18.52 -0.45 -0.45
N ALA A 302 -19.42 -1.33 0.03
CA ALA A 302 -20.03 -1.18 1.35
C ALA A 302 -19.07 -1.43 2.52
N THR A 303 -18.03 -2.25 2.31
CA THR A 303 -17.14 -2.69 3.39
C THR A 303 -15.68 -2.47 3.02
N LEU A 304 -14.84 -2.49 4.06
CA LEU A 304 -13.39 -2.40 3.91
C LEU A 304 -12.80 -3.53 3.04
N ILE A 305 -13.49 -4.66 2.90
CA ILE A 305 -12.92 -5.89 2.34
C ILE A 305 -13.45 -6.21 0.93
N GLY A 306 -14.62 -5.68 0.56
CA GLY A 306 -15.30 -6.06 -0.68
C GLY A 306 -14.55 -5.69 -1.97
N ASP A 307 -13.58 -4.77 -1.91
CA ASP A 307 -12.75 -4.43 -3.06
C ASP A 307 -11.34 -4.00 -2.63
N PRO A 308 -10.26 -4.31 -3.38
CA PRO A 308 -8.91 -3.89 -3.02
C PRO A 308 -8.71 -2.37 -2.87
N PRO A 309 -9.34 -1.48 -3.67
CA PRO A 309 -9.34 -0.04 -3.42
C PRO A 309 -9.80 0.35 -2.01
N ASN A 310 -10.80 -0.34 -1.44
CA ASN A 310 -11.27 -0.05 -0.09
C ASN A 310 -10.22 -0.41 0.96
N ILE A 311 -9.54 -1.55 0.76
CA ILE A 311 -8.45 -2.01 1.61
C ILE A 311 -7.30 -0.99 1.57
N LEU A 312 -6.95 -0.50 0.39
CA LEU A 312 -5.96 0.57 0.20
C LEU A 312 -6.33 1.84 0.98
N ILE A 313 -7.57 2.31 0.79
CA ILE A 313 -8.08 3.50 1.47
C ILE A 313 -8.06 3.33 2.99
N GLY A 314 -8.55 2.19 3.48
CA GLY A 314 -8.61 1.93 4.92
C GLY A 314 -7.25 1.80 5.58
N SER A 315 -6.30 1.12 4.92
CA SER A 315 -4.93 0.99 5.44
C SER A 315 -4.20 2.34 5.46
N TYR A 316 -4.32 3.11 4.38
CA TYR A 316 -3.64 4.41 4.25
C TYR A 316 -4.24 5.48 5.17
N ALA A 317 -5.57 5.58 5.23
CA ALA A 317 -6.28 6.55 6.07
C ALA A 317 -6.53 6.07 7.51
N LYS A 318 -6.06 4.85 7.86
CA LYS A 318 -6.27 4.20 9.17
C LYS A 318 -7.75 4.14 9.58
N LEU A 319 -8.62 3.85 8.62
CA LEU A 319 -10.05 3.68 8.84
C LEU A 319 -10.36 2.25 9.27
N SER A 320 -11.29 2.12 10.22
CA SER A 320 -11.76 0.82 10.69
C SER A 320 -12.80 0.20 9.76
N PHE A 321 -13.07 -1.09 9.93
CA PHE A 321 -14.14 -1.77 9.20
C PHE A 321 -15.50 -1.11 9.48
N VAL A 322 -15.72 -0.69 10.73
CA VAL A 322 -16.97 -0.04 11.17
C VAL A 322 -17.12 1.33 10.53
N ASP A 323 -16.02 2.08 10.33
CA ASP A 323 -16.05 3.38 9.66
C ASP A 323 -16.58 3.23 8.23
N PHE A 324 -16.12 2.23 7.47
CA PHE A 324 -16.64 1.94 6.14
C PHE A 324 -18.14 1.64 6.17
N VAL A 325 -18.56 0.71 7.02
CA VAL A 325 -19.97 0.30 7.12
C VAL A 325 -20.86 1.49 7.48
N MET A 326 -20.48 2.29 8.48
CA MET A 326 -21.29 3.42 8.92
C MET A 326 -21.42 4.52 7.86
N ASN A 327 -20.34 4.82 7.13
CA ASN A 327 -20.34 5.90 6.16
C ASN A 327 -20.92 5.49 4.80
N LEU A 328 -20.72 4.24 4.37
CA LEU A 328 -21.04 3.81 3.00
C LEU A 328 -22.34 3.02 2.90
N THR A 329 -22.83 2.34 3.94
CA THR A 329 -24.02 1.46 3.83
C THR A 329 -25.25 2.19 3.30
N ILE A 330 -25.52 3.41 3.76
CA ILE A 330 -26.70 4.18 3.30
C ILE A 330 -26.53 4.56 1.82
N ILE A 331 -25.34 5.01 1.44
CA ILE A 331 -25.02 5.41 0.07
C ILE A 331 -25.14 4.20 -0.86
N VAL A 332 -24.57 3.06 -0.47
CA VAL A 332 -24.66 1.80 -1.20
C VAL A 332 -26.10 1.33 -1.34
N ALA A 333 -26.91 1.41 -0.28
CA ALA A 333 -28.32 1.02 -0.34
C ALA A 333 -29.11 1.90 -1.33
N VAL A 334 -28.85 3.21 -1.34
CA VAL A 334 -29.46 4.14 -2.30
C VAL A 334 -29.00 3.83 -3.73
N CYS A 335 -27.69 3.67 -3.95
CA CYS A 335 -27.13 3.30 -5.25
C CYS A 335 -27.71 1.99 -5.77
N LEU A 336 -27.77 0.95 -4.92
CA LEU A 336 -28.32 -0.35 -5.27
C LEU A 336 -29.82 -0.25 -5.62
N ALA A 337 -30.61 0.52 -4.86
CA ALA A 337 -32.01 0.76 -5.16
C ALA A 337 -32.21 1.46 -6.52
N ILE A 338 -31.40 2.48 -6.81
CA ILE A 338 -31.43 3.18 -8.10
C ILE A 338 -31.02 2.22 -9.23
N SER A 339 -29.95 1.44 -9.06
CA SER A 339 -29.49 0.44 -10.03
C SER A 339 -30.56 -0.61 -10.31
N LEU A 340 -31.23 -1.13 -9.27
CA LEU A 340 -32.32 -2.11 -9.42
C LEU A 340 -33.44 -1.53 -10.30
N ILE A 341 -33.93 -0.33 -9.99
CA ILE A 341 -35.00 0.31 -10.76
C ILE A 341 -34.56 0.55 -12.20
N TYR A 342 -33.34 1.07 -12.39
CA TYR A 342 -32.77 1.37 -13.71
C TYR A 342 -32.67 0.12 -14.58
N TYR A 343 -32.06 -0.95 -14.09
CA TYR A 343 -31.84 -2.17 -14.88
C TYR A 343 -33.12 -2.96 -15.14
N VAL A 344 -34.04 -2.99 -14.17
CA VAL A 344 -35.38 -3.55 -14.38
C VAL A 344 -36.11 -2.83 -15.51
N TYR A 345 -36.01 -1.50 -15.57
CA TYR A 345 -36.61 -0.71 -16.63
C TYR A 345 -35.90 -0.91 -17.98
N TRP A 346 -34.57 -0.87 -17.98
CA TRP A 346 -33.74 -0.99 -19.18
C TRP A 346 -33.91 -2.34 -19.89
N TYR A 347 -33.82 -3.44 -19.15
CA TYR A 347 -33.94 -4.81 -19.69
C TYR A 347 -35.37 -5.37 -19.70
N LYS A 348 -36.38 -4.54 -19.41
CA LYS A 348 -37.79 -4.95 -19.40
C LYS A 348 -38.21 -5.72 -20.66
N LYS A 349 -37.77 -5.26 -21.84
CA LYS A 349 -38.13 -5.90 -23.12
C LYS A 349 -37.58 -7.32 -23.24
N ASP A 350 -36.39 -7.58 -22.70
CA ASP A 350 -35.77 -8.89 -22.73
C ASP A 350 -36.40 -9.82 -21.68
N TYR A 351 -36.70 -9.29 -20.49
CA TYR A 351 -37.39 -10.05 -19.44
C TYR A 351 -38.80 -10.48 -19.86
N LEU A 352 -39.51 -9.67 -20.66
CA LEU A 352 -40.83 -10.03 -21.21
C LEU A 352 -40.76 -11.13 -22.28
N LYS A 353 -39.61 -11.38 -22.90
CA LYS A 353 -39.43 -12.45 -23.91
C LYS A 353 -39.10 -13.80 -23.29
N ALA A 354 -38.86 -13.85 -21.98
CA ALA A 354 -38.41 -15.06 -21.31
C ALA A 354 -39.43 -16.20 -21.45
N GLU A 355 -38.95 -17.36 -21.88
CA GLU A 355 -39.76 -18.58 -21.95
C GLU A 355 -39.76 -19.26 -20.58
N ILE A 356 -40.79 -19.00 -19.78
CA ILE A 356 -40.97 -19.66 -18.49
C ILE A 356 -41.68 -21.00 -18.74
N LYS A 357 -40.89 -22.04 -19.01
CA LYS A 357 -41.39 -23.42 -19.12
C LYS A 357 -41.28 -24.12 -17.77
N ASP A 358 -42.36 -24.78 -17.36
CA ASP A 358 -42.46 -25.66 -16.19
C ASP A 358 -41.47 -25.34 -15.06
N VAL A 359 -41.76 -24.25 -14.34
CA VAL A 359 -40.92 -23.70 -13.26
C VAL A 359 -40.56 -24.78 -12.23
N GLY A 360 -41.49 -25.69 -11.94
CA GLY A 360 -41.26 -26.79 -10.99
C GLY A 360 -40.14 -27.70 -11.45
N ARG A 361 -40.19 -28.15 -12.72
CA ARG A 361 -39.16 -29.00 -13.31
C ARG A 361 -37.79 -28.32 -13.34
N THR A 362 -37.73 -27.03 -13.68
CA THR A 362 -36.45 -26.30 -13.66
C THR A 362 -35.90 -26.15 -12.25
N ILE A 363 -36.76 -25.88 -11.25
CA ILE A 363 -36.36 -25.85 -9.84
C ILE A 363 -35.81 -27.21 -9.40
N ASP A 364 -36.43 -28.31 -9.80
CA ASP A 364 -35.98 -29.65 -9.45
C ASP A 364 -34.64 -30.00 -10.11
N TYR A 365 -34.46 -29.66 -11.39
CA TYR A 365 -33.19 -29.80 -12.09
C TYR A 365 -32.06 -29.00 -11.42
N LEU A 366 -32.29 -27.69 -11.18
CA LEU A 366 -31.30 -26.83 -10.52
C LEU A 366 -31.02 -27.28 -9.08
N ARG A 367 -32.02 -27.79 -8.37
CA ARG A 367 -31.84 -28.39 -7.04
C ARG A 367 -30.92 -29.61 -7.10
N GLU A 368 -30.98 -30.38 -8.18
CA GLU A 368 -30.17 -31.58 -8.35
C GLU A 368 -28.71 -31.26 -8.67
N GLU A 369 -28.49 -30.31 -9.57
CA GLU A 369 -27.18 -29.87 -10.06
C GLU A 369 -26.44 -29.00 -9.02
N TYR A 370 -27.14 -28.03 -8.43
CA TYR A 370 -26.54 -26.98 -7.60
C TYR A 370 -26.68 -27.24 -6.09
N LYS A 371 -26.11 -28.37 -5.65
CA LYS A 371 -26.12 -28.78 -4.24
C LYS A 371 -24.90 -28.30 -3.49
N ILE A 372 -25.08 -28.10 -2.18
CA ILE A 372 -23.97 -28.01 -1.23
C ILE A 372 -23.24 -29.35 -1.25
N THR A 373 -22.00 -29.35 -1.72
CA THR A 373 -21.15 -30.54 -1.86
C THR A 373 -20.64 -31.01 -0.49
N ASN A 374 -20.27 -30.08 0.38
CA ASN A 374 -19.72 -30.38 1.70
C ASN A 374 -20.30 -29.49 2.79
N LYS A 375 -21.37 -29.98 3.44
CA LYS A 375 -22.06 -29.26 4.52
C LYS A 375 -21.17 -29.00 5.74
N LYS A 376 -20.29 -29.95 6.09
CA LYS A 376 -19.39 -29.81 7.25
C LYS A 376 -18.38 -28.68 6.99
N LEU A 377 -17.74 -28.70 5.83
CA LEU A 377 -16.82 -27.64 5.41
C LEU A 377 -17.52 -26.29 5.33
N LEU A 378 -18.75 -26.25 4.78
CA LEU A 378 -19.56 -25.03 4.75
C LEU A 378 -19.81 -24.46 6.14
N THR A 379 -20.25 -25.27 7.10
CA THR A 379 -20.52 -24.80 8.46
C THR A 379 -19.24 -24.29 9.16
N MET A 380 -18.10 -24.94 8.93
CA MET A 380 -16.81 -24.49 9.44
C MET A 380 -16.41 -23.17 8.78
N ALA A 381 -16.47 -23.09 7.45
CA ALA A 381 -16.09 -21.90 6.69
C ALA A 381 -16.96 -20.69 7.03
N LEU A 382 -18.29 -20.85 7.13
CA LEU A 382 -19.18 -19.77 7.56
C LEU A 382 -18.96 -19.37 9.03
N GLY A 383 -18.68 -20.34 9.92
CA GLY A 383 -18.36 -20.06 11.31
C GLY A 383 -17.06 -19.26 11.45
N LEU A 384 -16.01 -19.64 10.72
CA LEU A 384 -14.73 -18.94 10.72
C LEU A 384 -14.79 -17.61 9.98
N LEU A 385 -15.57 -17.49 8.91
CA LEU A 385 -15.85 -16.21 8.27
C LEU A 385 -16.56 -15.27 9.25
N GLY A 386 -17.58 -15.75 9.97
CA GLY A 386 -18.25 -14.99 11.02
C GLY A 386 -17.30 -14.55 12.14
N PHE A 387 -16.38 -15.43 12.56
CA PHE A 387 -15.31 -15.08 13.50
C PHE A 387 -14.36 -14.01 12.94
N THR A 388 -13.99 -14.11 11.66
CA THR A 388 -13.13 -13.13 10.98
C THR A 388 -13.82 -11.77 10.89
N ILE A 389 -15.11 -11.74 10.52
CA ILE A 389 -15.93 -10.53 10.52
C ILE A 389 -16.02 -9.94 11.93
N PHE A 390 -16.20 -10.76 12.96
CA PHE A 390 -16.16 -10.31 14.33
C PHE A 390 -14.82 -9.65 14.69
N LEU A 391 -13.68 -10.27 14.30
CA LEU A 391 -12.36 -9.67 14.47
C LEU A 391 -12.24 -8.33 13.72
N PHE A 392 -12.78 -8.23 12.51
CA PHE A 392 -12.81 -6.96 11.79
C PHE A 392 -13.64 -5.88 12.51
N ILE A 393 -14.76 -6.24 13.14
CA ILE A 393 -15.56 -5.26 13.88
C ILE A 393 -14.78 -4.70 15.08
N ILE A 394 -14.01 -5.54 15.78
CA ILE A 394 -13.29 -5.14 17.00
C ILE A 394 -11.84 -4.71 16.77
N HIS A 395 -11.31 -4.81 15.54
CA HIS A 395 -9.89 -4.57 15.25
C HIS A 395 -9.42 -3.18 15.71
N GLY A 396 -10.28 -2.16 15.52
CA GLY A 396 -9.97 -0.78 15.89
C GLY A 396 -9.86 -0.60 17.41
N VAL A 397 -10.67 -1.33 18.19
CA VAL A 397 -10.58 -1.34 19.66
C VAL A 397 -9.32 -2.06 20.12
N LEU A 398 -8.95 -3.14 19.43
CA LEU A 398 -7.76 -3.92 19.73
C LEU A 398 -6.45 -3.27 19.23
N HIS A 399 -6.52 -2.14 18.52
CA HIS A 399 -5.36 -1.51 17.86
C HIS A 399 -4.61 -2.52 16.97
N MET A 400 -5.37 -3.40 16.33
CA MET A 400 -4.87 -4.48 15.50
C MET A 400 -5.08 -4.12 14.03
N GLU A 401 -4.07 -4.36 13.20
CA GLU A 401 -4.22 -4.16 11.76
C GLU A 401 -5.23 -5.16 11.15
N PRO A 402 -6.07 -4.75 10.18
CA PRO A 402 -7.06 -5.63 9.55
C PRO A 402 -6.49 -6.92 8.96
N SER A 403 -5.26 -6.89 8.47
CA SER A 403 -4.55 -8.05 7.91
C SER A 403 -4.40 -9.20 8.91
N ILE A 404 -4.21 -8.89 10.20
CA ILE A 404 -4.07 -9.87 11.27
C ILE A 404 -5.39 -10.61 11.49
N ALA A 405 -6.53 -9.90 11.43
CA ALA A 405 -7.85 -10.52 11.50
C ALA A 405 -8.05 -11.53 10.36
N ALA A 406 -7.77 -11.09 9.12
CA ALA A 406 -7.92 -11.90 7.92
C ALA A 406 -7.05 -13.17 7.96
N LEU A 407 -5.75 -13.01 8.25
CA LEU A 407 -4.82 -14.14 8.35
C LEU A 407 -5.18 -15.10 9.48
N THR A 408 -5.58 -14.58 10.65
CA THR A 408 -6.00 -15.44 11.77
C THR A 408 -7.21 -16.28 11.37
N GLY A 409 -8.22 -15.66 10.75
CA GLY A 409 -9.39 -16.35 10.23
C GLY A 409 -9.06 -17.42 9.19
N ALA A 410 -8.23 -17.06 8.21
CA ALA A 410 -7.80 -17.94 7.14
C ALA A 410 -7.00 -19.14 7.65
N MET A 411 -6.00 -18.90 8.51
CA MET A 411 -5.14 -19.97 9.04
C MET A 411 -5.91 -20.91 9.97
N LEU A 412 -6.80 -20.39 10.82
CA LEU A 412 -7.67 -21.23 11.63
C LEU A 412 -8.62 -22.07 10.77
N LEU A 413 -9.17 -21.48 9.70
CA LEU A 413 -10.00 -22.20 8.75
C LEU A 413 -9.24 -23.35 8.10
N LEU A 414 -8.01 -23.12 7.61
CA LEU A 414 -7.19 -24.19 7.02
C LEU A 414 -6.83 -25.27 8.04
N ALA A 415 -6.43 -24.88 9.25
CA ALA A 415 -6.08 -25.82 10.31
C ALA A 415 -7.25 -26.73 10.71
N VAL A 416 -8.46 -26.18 10.81
CA VAL A 416 -9.66 -26.93 11.22
C VAL A 416 -10.27 -27.73 10.06
N SER A 417 -10.31 -27.16 8.86
CA SER A 417 -10.89 -27.79 7.68
C SER A 417 -10.03 -28.91 7.11
N ARG A 418 -8.71 -28.91 7.38
CA ARG A 418 -7.72 -29.80 6.78
C ARG A 418 -7.72 -29.76 5.25
N VAL A 419 -8.10 -28.62 4.68
CA VAL A 419 -7.89 -28.34 3.26
C VAL A 419 -6.39 -28.18 3.03
N ASP A 420 -5.90 -28.70 1.91
CA ASP A 420 -4.49 -28.60 1.56
C ASP A 420 -4.09 -27.13 1.37
N ILE A 421 -3.12 -26.67 2.16
CA ILE A 421 -2.60 -25.30 2.09
C ILE A 421 -1.92 -25.03 0.75
N VAL A 422 -1.23 -26.02 0.17
CA VAL A 422 -0.53 -25.88 -1.12
C VAL A 422 -1.56 -25.64 -2.21
N GLU A 423 -2.64 -26.41 -2.22
CA GLU A 423 -3.73 -26.23 -3.19
C GLU A 423 -4.38 -24.83 -3.07
N MET A 424 -4.56 -24.33 -1.84
CA MET A 424 -5.09 -22.98 -1.61
C MET A 424 -4.14 -21.89 -2.09
N LEU A 425 -2.85 -22.01 -1.76
CA LEU A 425 -1.85 -21.04 -2.16
C LEU A 425 -1.59 -21.05 -3.66
N GLU A 426 -1.64 -22.20 -4.33
CA GLU A 426 -1.33 -22.30 -5.75
C GLU A 426 -2.53 -22.00 -6.67
N HIS A 427 -3.76 -22.29 -6.24
CA HIS A 427 -4.93 -22.22 -7.13
C HIS A 427 -5.98 -21.18 -6.73
N GLU A 428 -6.09 -20.82 -5.45
CA GLU A 428 -7.10 -19.86 -4.99
C GLU A 428 -6.50 -18.48 -4.67
N VAL A 429 -5.23 -18.41 -4.27
CA VAL A 429 -4.53 -17.12 -4.09
C VAL A 429 -4.09 -16.58 -5.45
N GLU A 430 -4.58 -15.38 -5.78
CA GLU A 430 -4.20 -14.68 -6.99
C GLU A 430 -2.83 -13.99 -6.85
N TRP A 431 -1.74 -14.76 -6.92
CA TRP A 431 -0.38 -14.23 -6.91
C TRP A 431 -0.13 -13.09 -7.91
N PRO A 432 -0.65 -13.13 -9.17
CA PRO A 432 -0.47 -12.02 -10.09
C PRO A 432 -1.08 -10.71 -9.56
N THR A 433 -2.19 -10.78 -8.84
CA THR A 433 -2.86 -9.62 -8.21
C THR A 433 -2.00 -9.09 -7.06
N LEU A 434 -1.51 -9.96 -6.16
CA LEU A 434 -0.63 -9.53 -5.05
C LEU A 434 0.69 -8.91 -5.54
N ILE A 435 1.34 -9.52 -6.52
CA ILE A 435 2.59 -9.01 -7.12
C ILE A 435 2.36 -7.68 -7.83
N PHE A 436 1.20 -7.54 -8.48
CA PHE A 436 0.80 -6.29 -9.11
C PHE A 436 0.71 -5.15 -8.09
N PHE A 437 0.09 -5.36 -6.92
CA PHE A 437 0.05 -4.36 -5.85
C PHE A 437 1.44 -3.96 -5.37
N MET A 438 2.30 -4.95 -5.08
CA MET A 438 3.66 -4.69 -4.61
C MET A 438 4.45 -3.83 -5.61
N ALA A 439 4.40 -4.18 -6.91
CA ALA A 439 5.09 -3.43 -7.94
C ALA A 439 4.48 -2.04 -8.17
N LEU A 440 3.15 -1.93 -8.17
CA LEU A 440 2.44 -0.66 -8.32
C LEU A 440 2.77 0.31 -7.18
N PHE A 441 2.86 -0.16 -5.93
CA PHE A 441 3.27 0.68 -4.80
C PHE A 441 4.66 1.26 -4.98
N MET A 442 5.61 0.48 -5.50
CA MET A 442 6.95 1.00 -5.82
C MET A 442 6.91 2.08 -6.90
N VAL A 443 6.09 1.89 -7.94
CA VAL A 443 5.94 2.88 -9.02
C VAL A 443 5.33 4.17 -8.51
N VAL A 444 4.26 4.07 -7.70
CA VAL A 444 3.61 5.23 -7.08
C VAL A 444 4.56 5.93 -6.11
N ALA A 445 5.31 5.19 -5.29
CA ALA A 445 6.31 5.76 -4.39
C ALA A 445 7.42 6.50 -5.14
N GLY A 446 7.86 6.01 -6.30
CA GLY A 446 8.82 6.74 -7.14
C GLY A 446 8.28 8.08 -7.65
N ALA A 447 6.99 8.12 -8.00
CA ALA A 447 6.33 9.37 -8.37
C ALA A 447 6.14 10.33 -7.18
N GLU A 448 5.87 9.80 -5.98
CA GLU A 448 5.76 10.58 -4.74
C GLU A 448 7.11 11.16 -4.31
N GLU A 449 8.17 10.34 -4.31
CA GLU A 449 9.51 10.76 -3.90
C GLU A 449 10.14 11.76 -4.85
N THR A 450 9.72 11.80 -6.12
CA THR A 450 10.22 12.79 -7.08
C THR A 450 9.45 14.11 -7.09
N GLY A 451 8.28 14.19 -6.48
CA GLY A 451 7.53 15.43 -6.34
C GLY A 451 6.20 15.52 -7.11
N LEU A 452 5.81 14.48 -7.87
CA LEU A 452 4.63 14.53 -8.76
C LEU A 452 3.34 14.75 -7.97
N ILE A 453 3.20 14.02 -6.86
CA ILE A 453 2.02 14.06 -6.00
C ILE A 453 1.80 15.48 -5.45
N GLN A 454 2.86 16.16 -4.98
CA GLN A 454 2.75 17.53 -4.46
C GLN A 454 2.31 18.51 -5.55
N VAL A 455 2.84 18.39 -6.78
CA VAL A 455 2.44 19.25 -7.91
C VAL A 455 0.95 19.11 -8.22
N ILE A 456 0.43 17.88 -8.26
CA ILE A 456 -0.99 17.63 -8.52
C ILE A 456 -1.84 18.19 -7.37
N ALA A 457 -1.44 17.94 -6.12
CA ALA A 457 -2.20 18.39 -4.96
C ALA A 457 -2.23 19.93 -4.85
N GLU A 458 -1.11 20.62 -5.09
CA GLU A 458 -1.04 22.08 -5.13
C GLU A 458 -1.92 22.66 -6.24
N TRP A 459 -1.96 22.02 -7.41
CA TRP A 459 -2.87 22.41 -8.50
C TRP A 459 -4.34 22.29 -8.08
N VAL A 460 -4.74 21.17 -7.45
CA VAL A 460 -6.10 20.98 -6.93
C VAL A 460 -6.43 22.02 -5.86
N ALA A 461 -5.50 22.33 -4.95
CA ALA A 461 -5.68 23.36 -3.93
C ALA A 461 -5.87 24.77 -4.53
N GLN A 462 -5.11 25.11 -5.57
CA GLN A 462 -5.24 26.39 -6.27
C GLN A 462 -6.57 26.51 -7.02
N VAL A 463 -6.98 25.46 -7.73
CA VAL A 463 -8.25 25.46 -8.50
C VAL A 463 -9.47 25.48 -7.58
N SER A 464 -9.41 24.76 -6.44
CA SER A 464 -10.47 24.77 -5.43
C SER A 464 -10.57 26.10 -4.66
N ARG A 465 -9.55 26.99 -4.77
CA ARG A 465 -9.45 28.25 -4.03
C ARG A 465 -9.62 28.06 -2.51
N GLY A 466 -9.17 26.92 -1.99
CA GLY A 466 -9.31 26.55 -0.57
C GLY A 466 -10.72 26.11 -0.14
N SER A 467 -11.66 25.90 -1.07
CA SER A 467 -12.97 25.33 -0.74
C SER A 467 -12.93 23.81 -0.70
N LEU A 468 -13.12 23.23 0.49
CA LEU A 468 -13.21 21.79 0.69
C LEU A 468 -14.27 21.13 -0.19
N VAL A 469 -15.46 21.74 -0.31
CA VAL A 469 -16.56 21.20 -1.12
C VAL A 469 -16.17 21.10 -2.59
N VAL A 470 -15.51 22.13 -3.12
CA VAL A 470 -15.06 22.13 -4.52
C VAL A 470 -13.97 21.08 -4.73
N ALA A 471 -13.03 20.95 -3.80
CA ALA A 471 -11.99 19.92 -3.85
C ALA A 471 -12.58 18.50 -3.86
N VAL A 472 -13.53 18.21 -2.95
CA VAL A 472 -14.21 16.91 -2.89
C VAL A 472 -14.97 16.62 -4.19
N LEU A 473 -15.71 17.60 -4.73
CA LEU A 473 -16.43 17.42 -5.99
C LEU A 473 -15.49 17.19 -7.19
N MET A 474 -14.37 17.90 -7.23
CA MET A 474 -13.35 17.68 -8.28
C MET A 474 -12.77 16.28 -8.18
N VAL A 475 -12.33 15.86 -6.98
CA VAL A 475 -11.82 14.51 -6.76
C VAL A 475 -12.86 13.48 -7.18
N LEU A 476 -14.11 13.60 -6.72
CA LEU A 476 -15.18 12.66 -7.04
C LEU A 476 -15.41 12.51 -8.56
N TRP A 477 -15.53 13.62 -9.30
CA TRP A 477 -15.80 13.56 -10.74
C TRP A 477 -14.58 13.14 -11.56
N VAL A 478 -13.38 13.59 -11.19
CA VAL A 478 -12.15 13.13 -11.82
C VAL A 478 -11.96 11.64 -11.59
N SER A 479 -12.18 11.14 -10.37
CA SER A 479 -12.14 9.71 -10.05
C SER A 479 -13.16 8.92 -10.85
N ALA A 480 -14.42 9.37 -10.93
CA ALA A 480 -15.46 8.68 -11.68
C ALA A 480 -15.13 8.56 -13.19
N LEU A 481 -14.57 9.62 -13.79
CA LEU A 481 -14.19 9.63 -15.20
C LEU A 481 -12.89 8.84 -15.45
N ALA A 482 -11.90 8.98 -14.59
CA ALA A 482 -10.62 8.28 -14.71
C ALA A 482 -10.79 6.76 -14.54
N SER A 483 -11.64 6.31 -13.60
CA SER A 483 -11.98 4.89 -13.41
C SER A 483 -12.63 4.21 -14.61
N ALA A 484 -13.15 4.98 -15.58
CA ALA A 484 -13.67 4.42 -16.82
C ALA A 484 -12.56 3.98 -17.80
N ALA A 485 -11.35 4.54 -17.65
CA ALA A 485 -10.20 4.28 -18.53
C ALA A 485 -9.04 3.60 -17.80
N ILE A 486 -8.87 3.85 -16.50
CA ILE A 486 -7.79 3.31 -15.67
C ILE A 486 -8.41 2.34 -14.66
N ASP A 487 -7.77 1.19 -14.46
CA ASP A 487 -8.16 0.24 -13.41
C ASP A 487 -8.22 0.97 -12.04
N ASN A 488 -9.25 0.67 -11.25
CA ASN A 488 -9.58 1.36 -9.99
C ASN A 488 -8.43 1.27 -8.98
N ILE A 489 -7.67 0.17 -9.03
CA ILE A 489 -6.57 -0.12 -8.12
C ILE A 489 -5.40 0.88 -8.31
N PRO A 490 -4.76 0.96 -9.50
CA PRO A 490 -3.76 1.99 -9.80
C PRO A 490 -4.21 3.39 -9.47
N PHE A 491 -5.41 3.75 -9.90
CA PHE A 491 -5.94 5.08 -9.70
C PHE A 491 -6.04 5.43 -8.21
N THR A 492 -6.57 4.52 -7.39
CA THR A 492 -6.68 4.70 -5.93
C THR A 492 -5.30 4.85 -5.28
N ALA A 493 -4.33 4.00 -5.66
CA ALA A 493 -2.98 4.06 -5.09
C ALA A 493 -2.31 5.43 -5.31
N THR A 494 -2.49 6.05 -6.49
CA THR A 494 -1.95 7.40 -6.77
C THR A 494 -2.72 8.51 -6.08
N MET A 495 -4.05 8.37 -5.98
CA MET A 495 -4.89 9.41 -5.36
C MET A 495 -4.74 9.49 -3.85
N LEU A 496 -4.36 8.41 -3.18
CA LEU A 496 -4.24 8.37 -1.72
C LEU A 496 -3.23 9.41 -1.18
N PRO A 497 -1.97 9.44 -1.64
CA PRO A 497 -1.03 10.50 -1.27
C PRO A 497 -1.50 11.92 -1.60
N ILE A 498 -2.21 12.09 -2.74
CA ILE A 498 -2.75 13.40 -3.16
C ILE A 498 -3.80 13.89 -2.16
N ILE A 499 -4.77 13.03 -1.82
CA ILE A 499 -5.84 13.36 -0.87
C ILE A 499 -5.25 13.64 0.52
N ALA A 500 -4.27 12.85 0.94
CA ALA A 500 -3.59 13.06 2.22
C ALA A 500 -2.88 14.41 2.30
N PHE A 501 -2.25 14.85 1.21
CA PHE A 501 -1.67 16.18 1.11
C PHE A 501 -2.74 17.27 1.13
N LEU A 502 -3.85 17.09 0.41
CA LEU A 502 -4.96 18.04 0.39
C LEU A 502 -5.58 18.25 1.78
N ASN A 503 -5.73 17.19 2.58
CA ASN A 503 -6.21 17.27 3.96
C ASN A 503 -5.32 18.13 4.88
N GLN A 504 -4.05 18.32 4.54
CA GLN A 504 -3.14 19.19 5.29
C GLN A 504 -3.15 20.64 4.78
N THR A 505 -3.60 20.84 3.53
CA THR A 505 -3.46 22.11 2.82
C THR A 505 -4.78 22.89 2.74
N ILE A 506 -5.91 22.18 2.65
CA ILE A 506 -7.25 22.78 2.60
C ILE A 506 -7.85 22.70 4.02
N PRO A 507 -8.21 23.85 4.62
CA PRO A 507 -8.73 23.92 5.99
C PRO A 507 -10.14 23.35 6.17
#